data_AF-A0A817K109-F1
#
_entry.id   AF-A0A817K109-F1
#
_cell.length_a   1.000
_cell.length_b   1.000
_cell.length_c   1.000
_cell.angle_alpha   90.00
_cell.angle_beta   90.00
_cell.angle_gamma   90.00
#
_symmetry.space_group_name_H-M   'P 1'
#
loop_
_entity.id
_entity.type
_entity.pdbx_description
1 polymer ?
#
loop_
_entity_poly.entity_id
_entity_poly.type
_entity_poly.pdbx_seq_one_letter_code
_entity_poly.pdbx_strand_id
1 'polypeptide(L)'
;MDTQTYLEDLSNEIFFEIFDYLHALDIFTAFASLNKRISSILQSIPLHVIVSIIHCRNQIDFLSSHLIFHAHQVISIRMSDTIRDDTSMISLLFNRHNFINLQFFMLVTVDRSTKLDNFIKQIKTCDKLVSFKISNPDDETMNESDKCELVRTMFMHKSSFLRSIVLQYTYDYSNILNNISLTSNVTLLYLCIDDSPSNISIHSILSILRLCHRVRYIGILVKENDLVDNNNTLVPITIPSINEN
;
A
#
# COMPACT_ATOMS: atom_id res chain seq x y z
N MET A 1 -36.83 13.56 34.61
CA MET A 1 -36.43 12.16 34.41
C MET A 1 -35.31 12.20 33.40
N ASP A 2 -34.08 11.99 33.85
CA ASP A 2 -32.93 11.99 32.96
C ASP A 2 -32.89 10.64 32.25
N THR A 3 -33.25 10.64 30.97
CA THR A 3 -33.06 9.48 30.10
C THR A 3 -31.57 9.40 29.76
N GLN A 4 -30.83 8.59 30.51
CA GLN A 4 -29.52 8.14 30.06
C GLN A 4 -29.70 7.29 28.80
N THR A 5 -29.03 7.70 27.74
CA THR A 5 -28.88 6.92 26.52
C THR A 5 -27.63 6.08 26.66
N TYR A 6 -27.77 4.76 26.56
CA TYR A 6 -26.64 3.84 26.59
C TYR A 6 -26.08 3.68 25.17
N LEU A 7 -24.78 3.38 25.06
CA LEU A 7 -24.15 3.11 23.77
C LEU A 7 -24.83 1.90 23.09
N GLU A 8 -25.25 0.93 23.91
CA GLU A 8 -25.97 -0.27 23.52
C GLU A 8 -27.37 0.01 22.96
N ASP A 9 -27.91 1.22 23.13
CA ASP A 9 -29.21 1.59 22.56
C ASP A 9 -29.07 2.08 21.10
N LEU A 10 -27.86 2.38 20.65
CA LEU A 10 -27.60 2.76 19.25
C LEU A 10 -27.92 1.60 18.31
N SER A 11 -28.36 1.90 17.09
CA SER A 11 -28.64 0.88 16.06
C SER A 11 -27.35 0.34 15.44
N ASN A 12 -27.43 -0.79 14.72
CA ASN A 12 -26.25 -1.38 14.08
C ASN A 12 -25.68 -0.47 12.99
N GLU A 13 -26.56 0.27 12.29
CA GLU A 13 -26.20 1.22 11.23
C GLU A 13 -25.27 2.31 11.76
N ILE A 14 -25.55 2.83 12.96
CA ILE A 14 -24.70 3.83 13.61
C ILE A 14 -23.33 3.24 13.95
N PHE A 15 -23.27 1.98 14.40
CA PHE A 15 -21.97 1.32 14.63
C PHE A 15 -21.18 1.11 13.34
N PHE A 16 -21.84 0.71 12.25
CA PHE A 16 -21.19 0.59 10.96
C PHE A 16 -20.61 1.93 10.51
N GLU A 17 -21.39 3.00 10.61
CA GLU A 17 -20.94 4.36 10.28
C GLU A 17 -19.75 4.78 11.15
N ILE A 18 -19.78 4.53 12.46
CA ILE A 18 -18.66 4.83 13.36
C ILE A 18 -17.41 4.04 12.95
N PHE A 19 -17.56 2.74 12.67
CA PHE A 19 -16.43 1.86 12.37
C PHE A 19 -15.79 2.15 11.02
N ASP A 20 -16.54 2.69 10.05
CA ASP A 20 -16.00 3.13 8.76
C ASP A 20 -14.96 4.26 8.90
N TYR A 21 -15.01 5.04 9.98
CA TYR A 21 -14.03 6.10 10.27
C TYR A 21 -12.85 5.63 11.14
N LEU A 22 -12.88 4.41 11.67
CA LEU A 22 -11.87 3.90 12.60
C LEU A 22 -10.95 2.88 11.93
N HIS A 23 -9.67 2.93 12.25
CA HIS A 23 -8.75 1.87 11.82
C HIS A 23 -8.81 0.69 12.79
N ALA A 24 -8.45 -0.50 12.30
CA ALA A 24 -8.59 -1.79 12.98
C ALA A 24 -8.04 -1.80 14.42
N LEU A 25 -6.94 -1.10 14.67
CA LEU A 25 -6.34 -1.02 16.01
C LEU A 25 -7.29 -0.34 17.03
N ASP A 26 -7.95 0.75 16.65
CA ASP A 26 -8.89 1.47 17.53
C ASP A 26 -10.12 0.61 17.80
N ILE A 27 -10.61 -0.01 16.73
CA ILE A 27 -11.75 -0.92 16.78
C ILE A 27 -11.46 -2.04 17.77
N PHE A 28 -10.33 -2.73 17.65
CA PHE A 28 -10.01 -3.84 18.55
C PHE A 28 -9.69 -3.36 19.96
N THR A 29 -9.01 -2.24 20.12
CA THR A 29 -8.66 -1.71 21.45
C THR A 29 -9.89 -1.27 22.23
N ALA A 30 -10.85 -0.61 21.58
CA ALA A 30 -12.02 -0.06 22.26
C ALA A 30 -13.23 -1.00 22.29
N PHE A 31 -13.42 -1.85 21.26
CA PHE A 31 -14.70 -2.55 21.04
C PHE A 31 -14.63 -4.08 21.12
N ALA A 32 -13.45 -4.72 20.99
CA ALA A 32 -13.35 -6.18 20.88
C ALA A 32 -13.95 -6.96 22.06
N SER A 33 -14.00 -6.33 23.24
CA SER A 33 -14.40 -6.98 24.49
C SER A 33 -15.61 -6.34 25.18
N LEU A 34 -16.36 -5.45 24.50
CA LEU A 34 -17.49 -4.76 25.12
C LEU A 34 -18.65 -5.71 25.44
N ASN A 35 -19.29 -6.28 24.43
CA ASN A 35 -20.38 -7.23 24.60
C ASN A 35 -20.57 -8.08 23.33
N LYS A 36 -21.37 -9.15 23.44
CA LYS A 36 -21.63 -10.10 22.34
C LYS A 36 -22.21 -9.43 21.10
N ARG A 37 -23.05 -8.41 21.26
CA ARG A 37 -23.64 -7.69 20.13
C ARG A 37 -22.55 -6.95 19.35
N ILE A 38 -21.71 -6.17 20.04
CA ILE A 38 -20.58 -5.47 19.41
C ILE A 38 -19.62 -6.47 18.76
N SER A 39 -19.24 -7.55 19.45
CA SER A 39 -18.38 -8.59 18.86
C SER A 39 -18.97 -9.20 17.58
N SER A 40 -20.30 -9.37 17.51
CA SER A 40 -20.98 -9.83 16.30
C SER A 40 -20.93 -8.80 15.17
N ILE A 41 -21.06 -7.51 15.48
CA ILE A 41 -20.96 -6.44 14.48
C ILE A 41 -19.52 -6.39 13.93
N LEU A 42 -18.52 -6.47 14.80
CA LEU A 42 -17.10 -6.44 14.43
C LEU A 42 -16.69 -7.57 13.46
N GLN A 43 -17.40 -8.69 13.44
CA GLN A 43 -17.14 -9.80 12.50
C GLN A 43 -17.64 -9.53 11.07
N SER A 44 -18.44 -8.47 10.87
CA SER A 44 -19.07 -8.16 9.59
C SER A 44 -18.50 -6.92 8.90
N ILE A 45 -17.68 -6.13 9.60
CA ILE A 45 -17.16 -4.88 9.06
C ILE A 45 -15.92 -5.07 8.19
N PRO A 46 -15.72 -4.23 7.17
CA PRO A 46 -14.43 -4.07 6.54
C PRO A 46 -13.41 -3.47 7.51
N LEU A 47 -12.17 -3.93 7.46
CA LEU A 47 -11.10 -3.43 8.32
C LEU A 47 -10.07 -2.64 7.51
N HIS A 48 -9.73 -1.47 8.02
CA HIS A 48 -8.66 -0.61 7.54
C HIS A 48 -7.48 -0.72 8.50
N VAL A 49 -6.35 -1.25 8.04
CA VAL A 49 -5.15 -1.41 8.88
C VAL A 49 -4.19 -0.27 8.60
N ILE A 50 -3.92 0.54 9.61
CA ILE A 50 -2.93 1.62 9.53
C ILE A 50 -1.83 1.34 10.56
N VAL A 51 -0.60 1.20 10.07
CA VAL A 51 0.59 1.01 10.89
C VAL A 51 1.49 2.24 10.76
N SER A 52 1.59 2.98 11.85
CA SER A 52 2.39 4.20 11.96
C SER A 52 3.88 3.89 12.11
N ILE A 53 4.72 4.81 11.66
CA ILE A 53 6.19 4.75 11.82
C ILE A 53 6.59 4.65 13.29
N ILE A 54 5.97 5.45 14.16
CA ILE A 54 6.41 5.67 15.55
C ILE A 54 6.18 4.42 16.41
N HIS A 55 5.10 3.67 16.14
CA HIS A 55 4.67 2.54 16.97
C HIS A 55 4.54 1.24 16.19
N CYS A 56 5.23 1.13 15.04
CA CYS A 56 5.06 0.04 14.07
C CYS A 56 5.10 -1.35 14.72
N ARG A 57 6.12 -1.64 15.53
CA ARG A 57 6.29 -2.94 16.19
C ARG A 57 5.11 -3.30 17.11
N ASN A 58 4.77 -2.42 18.04
CA ASN A 58 3.70 -2.66 19.00
C ASN A 58 2.35 -2.81 18.30
N GLN A 59 2.11 -1.99 17.27
CA GLN A 59 0.89 -2.08 16.47
C GLN A 59 0.82 -3.41 15.73
N ILE A 60 1.92 -3.88 15.14
CA ILE A 60 1.95 -5.14 14.42
C ILE A 60 1.88 -6.34 15.35
N ASP A 61 2.52 -6.32 16.52
CA ASP A 61 2.39 -7.40 17.49
C ASP A 61 0.94 -7.51 17.99
N PHE A 62 0.32 -6.36 18.30
CA PHE A 62 -1.08 -6.31 18.67
C PHE A 62 -1.98 -6.81 17.53
N LEU A 63 -1.83 -6.26 16.33
CA LEU A 63 -2.62 -6.65 15.15
C LEU A 63 -2.38 -8.12 14.80
N SER A 64 -1.16 -8.63 14.94
CA SER A 64 -0.85 -10.05 14.68
C SER A 64 -1.66 -10.98 15.57
N SER A 65 -1.93 -10.59 16.82
CA SER A 65 -2.72 -11.40 17.74
C SER A 65 -4.24 -11.34 17.46
N HIS A 66 -4.74 -10.22 16.92
CA HIS A 66 -6.18 -10.01 16.70
C HIS A 66 -6.61 -10.33 15.26
N LEU A 67 -5.78 -10.07 14.26
CA LEU A 67 -6.12 -10.26 12.84
C LEU A 67 -6.17 -11.72 12.40
N ILE A 68 -5.71 -12.69 13.19
CA ILE A 68 -5.73 -14.12 12.78
C ILE A 68 -7.12 -14.55 12.33
N PHE A 69 -8.16 -14.15 13.08
CA PHE A 69 -9.55 -14.50 12.77
C PHE A 69 -10.23 -13.49 11.85
N HIS A 70 -9.64 -12.30 11.67
CA HIS A 70 -10.23 -11.16 10.98
C HIS A 70 -9.48 -10.78 9.68
N ALA A 71 -8.46 -11.52 9.27
CA ALA A 71 -7.64 -11.20 8.09
C ALA A 71 -8.47 -11.12 6.80
N HIS A 72 -9.53 -11.93 6.71
CA HIS A 72 -10.47 -11.90 5.61
C HIS A 72 -11.31 -10.60 5.55
N GLN A 73 -11.39 -9.83 6.62
CA GLN A 73 -12.12 -8.55 6.64
C GLN A 73 -11.24 -7.36 6.23
N VAL A 74 -9.92 -7.54 6.18
CA VAL A 74 -8.98 -6.45 5.84
C VAL A 74 -9.10 -6.10 4.36
N ILE A 75 -9.54 -4.86 4.09
CA ILE A 75 -9.69 -4.32 2.73
C ILE A 75 -8.60 -3.31 2.38
N SER A 76 -7.97 -2.69 3.37
CA SER A 76 -6.87 -1.77 3.15
C SER A 76 -5.76 -1.95 4.18
N ILE A 77 -4.52 -1.82 3.73
CA ILE A 77 -3.32 -1.78 4.57
C ILE A 77 -2.50 -0.56 4.15
N ARG A 78 -2.26 0.33 5.12
CA ARG A 78 -1.27 1.40 5.02
C ARG A 78 -0.21 1.17 6.07
N MET A 79 1.04 0.97 5.66
CA MET A 79 2.10 0.66 6.62
C MET A 79 3.42 1.34 6.27
N SER A 80 4.26 1.45 7.29
CA SER A 80 5.61 1.99 7.20
C SER A 80 6.56 0.97 7.82
N ASP A 81 7.62 0.59 7.11
CA ASP A 81 8.60 -0.39 7.58
C ASP A 81 9.95 0.30 7.79
N THR A 82 10.15 0.90 8.96
CA THR A 82 11.35 1.70 9.29
C THR A 82 11.99 1.25 10.60
N ILE A 83 11.90 -0.04 10.92
CA ILE A 83 12.40 -0.53 12.22
C ILE A 83 13.90 -0.81 12.11
N ARG A 84 14.66 -0.35 13.10
CA ARG A 84 16.12 -0.45 13.15
C ARG A 84 16.65 -1.85 13.49
N ASP A 85 15.80 -2.82 13.77
CA ASP A 85 16.18 -4.12 14.32
C ASP A 85 16.20 -5.26 13.30
N ASP A 86 16.42 -4.92 12.02
CA ASP A 86 16.43 -5.82 10.85
C ASP A 86 15.16 -6.68 10.67
N THR A 87 14.11 -6.41 11.44
CA THR A 87 12.86 -7.17 11.40
C THR A 87 11.89 -6.49 10.45
N SER A 88 11.80 -7.04 9.24
CA SER A 88 10.79 -6.66 8.25
C SER A 88 9.37 -6.88 8.79
N MET A 89 8.70 -5.77 9.08
CA MET A 89 7.33 -5.77 9.58
C MET A 89 6.33 -6.22 8.53
N ILE A 90 6.59 -5.86 7.27
CA ILE A 90 5.81 -6.36 6.13
C ILE A 90 5.91 -7.88 6.09
N SER A 91 7.13 -8.42 6.18
CA SER A 91 7.30 -9.87 6.17
C SER A 91 6.58 -10.51 7.35
N LEU A 92 6.66 -9.95 8.55
CA LEU A 92 5.98 -10.50 9.73
C LEU A 92 4.46 -10.56 9.52
N LEU A 93 3.87 -9.45 9.06
CA LEU A 93 2.44 -9.33 8.86
C LEU A 93 1.95 -10.33 7.78
N PHE A 94 2.60 -10.34 6.62
CA PHE A 94 2.20 -11.23 5.53
C PHE A 94 2.51 -12.69 5.88
N ASN A 95 3.62 -13.02 6.55
CA ASN A 95 3.90 -14.41 6.97
C ASN A 95 2.81 -15.03 7.85
N ARG A 96 2.10 -14.22 8.63
CA ARG A 96 1.09 -14.68 9.59
C ARG A 96 -0.33 -14.67 9.04
N HIS A 97 -0.60 -13.87 8.02
CA HIS A 97 -1.97 -13.59 7.59
C HIS A 97 -2.11 -13.69 6.07
N ASN A 98 -3.28 -14.15 5.63
CA ASN A 98 -3.65 -14.14 4.22
C ASN A 98 -4.81 -13.17 4.00
N PHE A 99 -4.54 -12.06 3.31
CA PHE A 99 -5.50 -10.98 3.09
C PHE A 99 -6.27 -11.15 1.78
N ILE A 100 -7.22 -12.09 1.76
CA ILE A 100 -7.98 -12.46 0.55
C ILE A 100 -8.86 -11.33 -0.01
N ASN A 101 -9.22 -10.35 0.84
CA ASN A 101 -10.08 -9.22 0.48
C ASN A 101 -9.33 -7.90 0.36
N LEU A 102 -8.00 -7.93 0.34
CA LEU A 102 -7.18 -6.74 0.21
C LEU A 102 -7.44 -6.05 -1.14
N GLN A 103 -7.85 -4.78 -1.08
CA GLN A 103 -8.12 -3.93 -2.24
C GLN A 103 -7.09 -2.82 -2.36
N PHE A 104 -6.65 -2.27 -1.23
CA PHE A 104 -5.72 -1.14 -1.21
C PHE A 104 -4.50 -1.46 -0.38
N PHE A 105 -3.32 -1.33 -0.98
CA PHE A 105 -2.05 -1.47 -0.27
C PHE A 105 -1.19 -0.23 -0.47
N MET A 106 -0.78 0.39 0.63
CA MET A 106 0.15 1.51 0.64
C MET A 106 1.32 1.23 1.58
N LEU A 107 2.52 1.17 1.02
CA LEU A 107 3.76 1.16 1.76
C LEU A 107 4.38 2.56 1.72
N VAL A 108 4.60 3.18 2.88
CA VAL A 108 5.04 4.59 2.99
C VAL A 108 6.55 4.72 3.04
N THR A 109 7.21 3.72 3.59
CA THR A 109 8.67 3.63 3.76
C THR A 109 9.04 2.15 3.79
N VAL A 110 10.18 1.82 3.19
CA VAL A 110 10.73 0.46 3.16
C VAL A 110 12.12 0.52 3.80
N ASP A 111 12.48 -0.48 4.60
CA ASP A 111 13.81 -0.56 5.19
C ASP A 111 14.75 -1.43 4.33
N ARG A 112 16.07 -1.25 4.50
CA ARG A 112 17.14 -2.05 3.86
C ARG A 112 17.04 -3.53 4.17
N SER A 113 16.53 -3.87 5.35
CA SER A 113 16.36 -5.25 5.80
C SER A 113 15.06 -5.90 5.30
N THR A 114 14.17 -5.14 4.66
CA THR A 114 12.83 -5.62 4.30
C THR A 114 12.92 -6.76 3.28
N LYS A 115 12.55 -7.97 3.71
CA LYS A 115 12.48 -9.15 2.84
C LYS A 115 11.13 -9.19 2.12
N LEU A 116 11.11 -8.77 0.87
CA LEU A 116 9.86 -8.68 0.12
C LEU A 116 9.36 -10.01 -0.45
N ASP A 117 10.14 -11.09 -0.45
CA ASP A 117 9.75 -12.38 -1.06
C ASP A 117 8.34 -12.85 -0.70
N ASN A 118 8.02 -12.92 0.59
CA ASN A 118 6.75 -13.45 1.06
C ASN A 118 5.60 -12.47 0.80
N PHE A 119 5.89 -11.18 0.90
CA PHE A 119 4.96 -10.13 0.51
C PHE A 119 4.64 -10.20 -0.98
N ILE A 120 5.66 -10.26 -1.84
CA ILE A 120 5.55 -10.40 -3.29
C ILE A 120 4.73 -11.66 -3.65
N LYS A 121 5.00 -12.79 -2.99
CA LYS A 121 4.25 -14.04 -3.19
C LYS A 121 2.77 -13.88 -2.86
N GLN A 122 2.44 -13.21 -1.75
CA GLN A 122 1.05 -13.05 -1.34
C GLN A 122 0.30 -12.02 -2.15
N ILE A 123 0.94 -10.88 -2.46
CA ILE A 123 0.33 -9.87 -3.31
C ILE A 123 -0.05 -10.49 -4.66
N LYS A 124 0.79 -11.36 -5.25
CA LYS A 124 0.45 -12.11 -6.48
C LYS A 124 -0.87 -12.88 -6.41
N THR A 125 -1.34 -13.22 -5.21
CA THR A 125 -2.59 -13.97 -4.96
C THR A 125 -3.77 -13.08 -4.54
N CYS A 126 -3.55 -11.77 -4.37
CA CYS A 126 -4.61 -10.82 -3.99
C CYS A 126 -5.48 -10.45 -5.20
N ASP A 127 -6.40 -11.34 -5.57
CA ASP A 127 -7.24 -11.16 -6.76
C ASP A 127 -8.13 -9.91 -6.72
N LYS A 128 -8.38 -9.34 -5.55
CA LYS A 128 -9.21 -8.14 -5.35
C LYS A 128 -8.42 -6.83 -5.29
N LEU A 129 -7.09 -6.87 -5.48
CA LEU A 129 -6.25 -5.68 -5.39
C LEU A 129 -6.65 -4.65 -6.46
N VAL A 130 -7.05 -3.46 -6.02
CA VAL A 130 -7.46 -2.32 -6.85
C VAL A 130 -6.33 -1.32 -7.02
N SER A 131 -5.64 -1.02 -5.92
CA SER A 131 -4.59 0.01 -5.88
C SER A 131 -3.38 -0.47 -5.11
N PHE A 132 -2.22 -0.24 -5.70
CA PHE A 132 -0.93 -0.53 -5.11
C PHE A 132 -0.07 0.72 -5.10
N LYS A 133 0.40 1.11 -3.92
CA LYS A 133 1.24 2.30 -3.75
C LYS A 133 2.46 1.97 -2.90
N ILE A 134 3.61 2.37 -3.40
CA ILE A 134 4.84 2.46 -2.62
C ILE A 134 5.32 3.89 -2.73
N SER A 135 5.28 4.59 -1.61
CA SER A 135 6.08 5.77 -1.38
C SER A 135 7.36 5.29 -0.73
N ASN A 136 8.51 5.64 -1.27
CA ASN A 136 9.76 5.48 -0.54
C ASN A 136 10.61 6.72 -0.79
N PRO A 137 10.62 7.70 0.12
CA PRO A 137 11.35 8.95 -0.10
C PRO A 137 12.87 8.72 -0.15
N ASP A 138 13.36 7.65 0.48
CA ASP A 138 14.78 7.35 0.59
C ASP A 138 15.16 6.20 -0.37
N ASP A 139 15.61 6.56 -1.58
CA ASP A 139 15.94 5.61 -2.65
C ASP A 139 16.98 4.56 -2.27
N GLU A 140 17.79 4.83 -1.24
CA GLU A 140 18.86 3.94 -0.79
C GLU A 140 18.38 2.79 0.10
N THR A 141 17.09 2.71 0.44
CA THR A 141 16.62 1.69 1.39
C THR A 141 16.18 0.40 0.76
N MET A 142 15.90 0.32 -0.55
CA MET A 142 15.53 -0.95 -1.19
C MET A 142 16.58 -1.34 -2.22
N ASN A 143 17.04 -2.59 -2.21
CA ASN A 143 18.00 -3.04 -3.21
C ASN A 143 17.35 -3.10 -4.60
N GLU A 144 18.15 -2.96 -5.65
CA GLU A 144 17.66 -2.85 -7.03
C GLU A 144 16.98 -4.13 -7.54
N SER A 145 17.41 -5.29 -7.05
CA SER A 145 16.79 -6.57 -7.40
C SER A 145 15.33 -6.63 -6.92
N ASP A 146 15.09 -6.24 -5.66
CA ASP A 146 13.77 -6.23 -5.05
C ASP A 146 12.87 -5.17 -5.68
N LYS A 147 13.42 -3.98 -5.99
CA LYS A 147 12.74 -2.94 -6.79
C LYS A 147 12.24 -3.50 -8.11
N CYS A 148 13.12 -4.15 -8.86
CA CYS A 148 12.80 -4.75 -10.16
C CYS A 148 11.78 -5.90 -10.04
N GLU A 149 11.93 -6.79 -9.06
CA GLU A 149 11.00 -7.91 -8.87
C GLU A 149 9.60 -7.42 -8.49
N LEU A 150 9.53 -6.39 -7.64
CA LEU A 150 8.28 -5.81 -7.20
C LEU A 150 7.53 -5.12 -8.34
N VAL A 151 8.25 -4.30 -9.12
CA VAL A 151 7.72 -3.66 -10.34
C VAL A 151 7.17 -4.72 -11.28
N ARG A 152 7.99 -5.75 -11.59
CA ARG A 152 7.60 -6.86 -12.46
C ARG A 152 6.36 -7.58 -11.92
N THR A 153 6.32 -7.82 -10.62
CA THR A 153 5.18 -8.46 -9.97
C THR A 153 3.90 -7.65 -10.12
N MET A 154 3.95 -6.33 -9.94
CA MET A 154 2.79 -5.47 -10.08
C MET A 154 2.30 -5.40 -11.52
N PHE A 155 3.21 -5.32 -12.50
CA PHE A 155 2.82 -5.31 -13.91
C PHE A 155 2.28 -6.66 -14.40
N MET A 156 2.76 -7.77 -13.85
CA MET A 156 2.30 -9.13 -14.15
C MET A 156 1.11 -9.58 -13.30
N HIS A 157 0.59 -8.69 -12.46
CA HIS A 157 -0.45 -9.02 -11.52
C HIS A 157 -1.75 -9.39 -12.24
N LYS A 158 -2.33 -10.54 -11.91
CA LYS A 158 -3.47 -11.12 -12.64
C LYS A 158 -4.84 -10.55 -12.24
N SER A 159 -4.90 -9.75 -11.18
CA SER A 159 -6.17 -9.16 -10.75
C SER A 159 -6.79 -8.31 -11.88
N SER A 160 -8.02 -8.66 -12.23
CA SER A 160 -8.85 -7.87 -13.13
C SER A 160 -9.32 -6.55 -12.51
N PHE A 161 -9.10 -6.34 -11.20
CA PHE A 161 -9.47 -5.15 -10.45
C PHE A 161 -8.33 -4.14 -10.32
N LEU A 162 -7.07 -4.53 -10.57
CA LEU A 162 -5.95 -3.60 -10.44
C LEU A 162 -6.10 -2.45 -11.44
N ARG A 163 -6.23 -1.23 -10.92
CA ARG A 163 -6.42 0.02 -11.68
C ARG A 163 -5.29 1.02 -11.48
N SER A 164 -4.64 0.98 -10.31
CA SER A 164 -3.68 2.00 -9.89
C SER A 164 -2.39 1.36 -9.42
N ILE A 165 -1.27 1.78 -10.01
CA ILE A 165 0.08 1.44 -9.57
C ILE A 165 0.84 2.75 -9.38
N VAL A 166 1.34 2.98 -8.16
CA VAL A 166 2.12 4.16 -7.79
C VAL A 166 3.43 3.70 -7.16
N LEU A 167 4.53 3.88 -7.86
CA LEU A 167 5.87 3.50 -7.42
C LEU A 167 6.73 4.77 -7.36
N GLN A 168 6.89 5.32 -6.17
CA GLN A 168 7.66 6.53 -5.91
C GLN A 168 9.00 6.15 -5.27
N TYR A 169 9.82 5.44 -6.02
CA TYR A 169 11.22 5.17 -5.73
C TYR A 169 11.94 5.02 -7.05
N THR A 170 13.23 5.34 -7.05
CA THR A 170 14.06 5.21 -8.23
C THR A 170 14.41 3.76 -8.53
N TYR A 171 14.49 3.43 -9.81
CA TYR A 171 14.89 2.10 -10.28
C TYR A 171 15.53 2.20 -11.67
N ASP A 172 16.35 1.21 -12.02
CA ASP A 172 16.97 1.09 -13.34
C ASP A 172 15.94 0.60 -14.36
N TYR A 173 15.51 1.52 -15.20
CA TYR A 173 14.50 1.30 -16.21
C TYR A 173 14.84 0.19 -17.22
N SER A 174 16.13 0.01 -17.54
CA SER A 174 16.58 -0.94 -18.56
C SER A 174 16.28 -2.40 -18.19
N ASN A 175 16.28 -2.70 -16.89
CA ASN A 175 16.03 -4.03 -16.35
C ASN A 175 14.54 -4.42 -16.33
N ILE A 176 13.65 -3.44 -16.40
CA ILE A 176 12.20 -3.64 -16.28
C ILE A 176 11.57 -3.96 -17.64
N LEU A 177 12.00 -3.29 -18.72
CA LEU A 177 11.39 -3.47 -20.04
C LEU A 177 11.61 -4.85 -20.67
N ASN A 178 12.71 -5.50 -20.31
CA ASN A 178 12.99 -6.84 -20.77
C ASN A 178 12.01 -7.79 -20.07
N ASN A 179 10.96 -8.21 -20.79
CA ASN A 179 10.00 -9.27 -20.44
C ASN A 179 8.73 -8.87 -19.68
N ILE A 180 8.26 -7.62 -19.74
CA ILE A 180 6.93 -7.28 -19.18
C ILE A 180 5.84 -7.48 -20.24
N SER A 181 4.90 -8.40 -19.94
CA SER A 181 3.61 -8.51 -20.63
C SER A 181 2.53 -7.98 -19.68
N LEU A 182 2.04 -6.80 -20.00
CA LEU A 182 1.00 -6.16 -19.21
C LEU A 182 -0.34 -6.83 -19.50
N THR A 183 -0.81 -7.60 -18.51
CA THR A 183 -2.13 -8.25 -18.53
C THR A 183 -3.17 -7.45 -17.75
N SER A 184 -2.74 -6.40 -17.05
CA SER A 184 -3.54 -5.71 -16.05
C SER A 184 -4.40 -4.60 -16.65
N ASN A 185 -5.48 -4.31 -15.94
CA ASN A 185 -6.46 -3.27 -16.28
C ASN A 185 -6.05 -1.88 -15.77
N VAL A 186 -4.75 -1.63 -15.66
CA VAL A 186 -4.20 -0.43 -15.04
C VAL A 186 -4.59 0.80 -15.85
N THR A 187 -5.21 1.76 -15.18
CA THR A 187 -5.64 3.04 -15.75
C THR A 187 -4.79 4.20 -15.22
N LEU A 188 -4.16 4.03 -14.07
CA LEU A 188 -3.24 4.99 -13.47
C LEU A 188 -1.89 4.34 -13.21
N LEU A 189 -0.85 4.98 -13.73
CA LEU A 189 0.52 4.56 -13.53
C LEU A 189 1.36 5.77 -13.10
N TYR A 190 1.95 5.70 -11.91
CA TYR A 190 2.89 6.71 -11.43
C TYR A 190 4.23 6.05 -11.16
N LEU A 191 5.29 6.56 -11.79
CA LEU A 191 6.63 5.99 -11.75
C LEU A 191 7.65 7.08 -11.42
N CYS A 192 8.65 6.75 -10.61
CA CYS A 192 9.85 7.56 -10.43
C CYS A 192 11.01 6.90 -11.17
N ILE A 193 11.62 7.61 -12.12
CA ILE A 193 12.71 7.10 -12.95
C ILE A 193 13.98 7.85 -12.54
N ASP A 194 15.02 7.08 -12.21
CA ASP A 194 16.37 7.57 -11.96
C ASP A 194 17.22 7.28 -13.15
N ASP A 195 17.33 8.28 -13.99
CA ASP A 195 18.28 8.29 -15.05
C ASP A 195 18.56 9.76 -15.38
N SER A 196 19.74 10.04 -15.90
CA SER A 196 20.05 11.37 -16.38
C SER A 196 18.96 11.79 -17.38
N PRO A 197 18.46 13.04 -17.36
CA PRO A 197 17.50 13.52 -18.35
C PRO A 197 17.94 13.23 -19.81
N SER A 198 19.25 13.09 -20.04
CA SER A 198 19.83 12.72 -21.34
C SER A 198 19.57 11.28 -21.78
N ASN A 199 19.28 10.37 -20.86
CA ASN A 199 19.17 8.92 -21.07
C ASN A 199 17.73 8.42 -20.98
N ILE A 200 16.83 9.14 -20.29
CA ILE A 200 15.37 8.93 -20.41
C ILE A 200 14.93 9.45 -21.78
N SER A 201 15.21 8.67 -22.81
CA SER A 201 14.62 8.93 -24.11
C SER A 201 13.09 8.81 -23.97
N ILE A 202 12.35 9.65 -24.68
CA ILE A 202 10.90 9.48 -24.84
C ILE A 202 10.54 8.05 -25.30
N HIS A 203 11.46 7.36 -25.98
CA HIS A 203 11.32 5.97 -26.41
C HIS A 203 11.23 4.97 -25.26
N SER A 204 11.92 5.26 -24.15
CA SER A 204 11.79 4.51 -22.90
C SER A 204 10.33 4.55 -22.45
N ILE A 205 9.78 5.74 -22.22
CA ILE A 205 8.39 5.94 -21.77
C ILE A 205 7.37 5.35 -22.77
N LEU A 206 7.61 5.52 -24.07
CA LEU A 206 6.77 4.95 -25.13
C LEU A 206 6.66 3.42 -25.05
N SER A 207 7.69 2.74 -24.55
CA SER A 207 7.66 1.28 -24.39
C SER A 207 6.71 0.87 -23.27
N ILE A 208 6.72 1.55 -22.11
CA ILE A 208 5.69 1.36 -21.06
C ILE A 208 4.31 1.63 -21.65
N LEU A 209 4.12 2.76 -22.33
CA LEU A 209 2.85 3.17 -22.92
C LEU A 209 2.28 2.13 -23.88
N ARG A 210 3.14 1.54 -24.72
CA ARG A 210 2.76 0.47 -25.65
C ARG A 210 2.29 -0.79 -24.92
N LEU A 211 2.88 -1.11 -23.78
CA LEU A 211 2.45 -2.23 -22.95
C LEU A 211 1.15 -1.88 -22.17
N CYS A 212 0.99 -0.61 -21.79
CA CYS A 212 -0.07 -0.06 -20.95
C CYS A 212 -1.25 0.54 -21.76
N HIS A 213 -1.85 -0.18 -22.70
CA HIS A 213 -2.88 0.39 -23.60
C HIS A 213 -4.13 0.96 -22.90
N ARG A 214 -4.39 0.60 -21.63
CA ARG A 214 -5.54 1.08 -20.83
C ARG A 214 -5.20 2.27 -19.94
N VAL A 215 -3.92 2.64 -19.84
CA VAL A 215 -3.49 3.73 -18.98
C VAL A 215 -4.00 5.05 -19.51
N ARG A 216 -4.67 5.80 -18.63
CA ARG A 216 -5.26 7.12 -18.89
C ARG A 216 -4.45 8.22 -18.22
N TYR A 217 -3.83 7.91 -17.08
CA TYR A 217 -3.06 8.84 -16.28
C TYR A 217 -1.66 8.31 -16.06
N ILE A 218 -0.67 9.11 -16.44
CA ILE A 218 0.74 8.81 -16.24
C ILE A 218 1.39 9.96 -15.49
N GLY A 219 1.92 9.64 -14.32
CA GLY A 219 2.86 10.51 -13.62
C GLY A 219 4.26 9.94 -13.77
N ILE A 220 5.19 10.75 -14.25
CA ILE A 220 6.60 10.39 -14.30
C ILE A 220 7.34 11.45 -13.52
N LEU A 221 7.99 11.01 -12.44
CA LEU A 221 8.95 11.81 -11.72
C LEU A 221 10.33 11.44 -12.24
N VAL A 222 11.04 12.40 -12.81
CA VAL A 222 12.46 12.23 -13.15
C VAL A 222 13.25 12.84 -12.01
N LYS A 223 14.01 12.02 -11.29
CA LYS A 223 14.92 12.55 -10.28
C LYS A 223 16.14 13.07 -11.03
N GLU A 224 16.31 14.40 -11.06
CA GLU A 224 17.59 14.96 -11.48
C GLU A 224 18.61 14.57 -10.41
N ASN A 225 19.64 13.81 -10.83
CA ASN A 225 20.81 13.64 -9.99
C ASN A 225 21.44 15.02 -9.84
N ASP A 226 21.09 15.71 -8.75
CA ASP A 226 21.45 17.11 -8.51
C ASP A 226 22.94 17.33 -8.79
N LEU A 227 23.18 18.20 -9.77
CA LEU A 227 24.19 19.23 -9.61
C LEU A 227 23.89 19.92 -8.28
N VAL A 228 24.75 19.66 -7.29
CA VAL A 228 24.76 20.28 -5.97
C VAL A 228 24.50 21.79 -6.07
N ASP A 229 23.27 22.25 -5.83
CA ASP A 229 23.00 23.64 -5.55
C ASP A 229 22.14 23.76 -4.28
N ASN A 230 22.80 24.26 -3.23
CA ASN A 230 22.45 24.14 -1.82
C ASN A 230 21.16 24.87 -1.35
N ASN A 231 20.18 25.21 -2.19
CA ASN A 231 19.12 26.14 -1.77
C ASN A 231 17.72 26.00 -2.39
N ASN A 232 17.30 24.84 -2.92
CA ASN A 232 15.94 24.72 -3.45
C ASN A 232 15.04 23.75 -2.67
N THR A 233 14.03 24.33 -2.02
CA THR A 233 12.81 23.67 -1.57
C THR A 233 12.16 22.91 -2.73
N LEU A 234 12.04 21.58 -2.58
CA LEU A 234 11.19 20.73 -3.40
C LEU A 234 9.77 21.32 -3.47
N VAL A 235 9.34 21.74 -4.65
CA VAL A 235 7.94 22.10 -4.90
C VAL A 235 7.18 20.79 -5.07
N PRO A 236 6.27 20.40 -4.16
CA PRO A 236 5.47 19.21 -4.35
C PRO A 236 4.56 19.43 -5.56
N ILE A 237 4.73 18.59 -6.59
CA ILE A 237 3.71 18.46 -7.63
C ILE A 237 2.51 17.82 -6.95
N THR A 238 1.49 18.63 -6.64
CA THR A 238 0.18 18.13 -6.21
C THR A 238 -0.38 17.27 -7.34
N ILE A 239 -0.26 15.95 -7.19
CA ILE A 239 -1.07 15.00 -7.94
C ILE A 239 -2.53 15.36 -7.59
N PRO A 240 -3.41 15.62 -8.57
CA PRO A 240 -4.81 15.86 -8.27
C PRO A 240 -5.32 14.66 -7.48
N SER A 241 -5.86 14.91 -6.28
CA SER A 241 -6.59 13.91 -5.53
C SER A 241 -7.70 13.40 -6.44
N ILE A 242 -7.52 12.19 -6.95
CA ILE A 242 -8.61 11.47 -7.60
C ILE A 242 -9.55 11.18 -6.46
N ASN A 243 -10.66 11.92 -6.40
CA ASN A 243 -11.76 11.56 -5.52
C ASN A 243 -12.10 10.10 -5.82
N GLU A 244 -11.86 9.24 -4.84
CA GLU A 244 -12.30 7.85 -4.84
C GLU A 244 -13.82 7.89 -4.82
N ASN A 245 -14.43 7.85 -6.02
CA ASN A 245 -15.84 7.55 -6.22
C ASN A 245 -15.94 6.22 -6.96
#